data_AF-A0A8C4I7R6-F1
#
_entry.id   AF-A0A8C4I7R6-F1
#
_cell.length_a   1.000
_cell.length_b   1.000
_cell.length_c   1.000
_cell.angle_alpha   90.00
_cell.angle_beta   90.00
_cell.angle_gamma   90.00
#
_symmetry.space_group_name_H-M   'P 1'
#
loop_
_entity.id
_entity.type
_entity.pdbx_description
1 polymer ?
#
loop_
_entity_poly.entity_id
_entity_poly.type
_entity_poly.pdbx_seq_one_letter_code
_entity_poly.pdbx_strand_id
1 'polypeptide(L)'
;MDGEPENEESEVKNDTDRVVLAETSNEEELTVNSHEGVPAEMAASGDDEEHSESLRVTEEAPVEEAAPSEPEENRLDELPAVDNITTSEDVDVTMNEVNGQTMSNQESVVFEVNSNEDNGSPRLHLESPERENISPTQEEEDEAEEEEPTAAAAAPADKEDINYEEYMKLLQELCEERDKASLHSSQLQMKLAEYFRKKAGDDVELERELPGSEQLQEYERHIHLLTDLKQQLTADSETAQQQAEELSLQSQEKLDKVENEWRAFMALKQDVAVTALSRRLGKQAAQAKVVSILAAEQLRQDELIKLRLKHIKLRSKIHRLEAELRDGEEHARDPLQLQFEHLQAERLELKKQAEKQHEESLKMQKKISSSLELLSNIKEKLSWSQMEVQAKREQLAEVEATVAKKRDLLSRTKQARNSLQRDNLRLKERRGLLGNRVLLRDFEDTVDASDQLQERLENLKGRQAEIVFSCGRWKKNRETNY
;
A
#
# COMPACT_ATOMS: atom_id res chain seq x y z
N MET A 1 -60.74 12.87 45.74
CA MET A 1 -60.40 11.43 45.75
C MET A 1 -59.02 11.35 45.15
N ASP A 2 -58.04 11.22 46.02
CA ASP A 2 -56.77 11.93 45.93
C ASP A 2 -55.64 10.89 46.01
N GLY A 3 -54.52 11.10 45.31
CA GLY A 3 -53.55 10.01 45.13
C GLY A 3 -52.32 10.32 44.27
N GLU A 4 -51.70 11.47 44.51
CA GLU A 4 -50.27 11.73 44.22
C GLU A 4 -49.53 11.79 45.59
N PRO A 5 -48.18 11.78 45.67
CA PRO A 5 -47.16 11.70 44.61
C PRO A 5 -46.00 10.68 44.93
N GLU A 6 -44.83 10.91 44.31
CA GLU A 6 -43.44 10.68 44.80
C GLU A 6 -42.56 9.57 44.16
N ASN A 7 -41.44 10.05 43.56
CA ASN A 7 -40.04 9.57 43.64
C ASN A 7 -39.64 8.16 43.12
N GLU A 8 -38.41 7.87 42.67
CA GLU A 8 -37.16 8.65 42.39
C GLU A 8 -36.26 7.85 41.41
N GLU A 9 -35.18 8.47 40.89
CA GLU A 9 -33.82 7.95 40.47
C GLU A 9 -33.63 6.49 39.94
N SER A 10 -32.75 6.11 39.00
CA SER A 10 -31.55 6.68 38.30
C SER A 10 -31.44 6.00 36.89
N GLU A 11 -30.38 5.90 36.06
CA GLU A 11 -28.91 6.17 36.03
C GLU A 11 -28.56 6.74 34.62
N VAL A 12 -27.72 7.78 34.45
CA VAL A 12 -26.23 7.80 34.38
C VAL A 12 -25.58 7.22 33.11
N LYS A 13 -25.10 8.14 32.26
CA LYS A 13 -23.69 8.32 31.84
C LYS A 13 -23.56 9.73 31.22
N ASN A 14 -22.75 10.68 31.73
CA ASN A 14 -21.30 10.70 32.00
C ASN A 14 -20.46 10.53 30.71
N ASP A 15 -19.47 11.37 30.39
CA ASP A 15 -18.89 12.55 31.10
C ASP A 15 -18.46 13.62 30.04
N THR A 16 -18.51 14.94 30.24
CA THR A 16 -18.01 15.86 31.30
C THR A 16 -16.65 16.51 30.94
N ASP A 17 -16.76 17.63 30.22
CA ASP A 17 -16.27 18.97 30.62
C ASP A 17 -14.75 19.36 30.52
N ARG A 18 -14.50 20.52 29.86
CA ARG A 18 -13.97 21.78 30.49
C ARG A 18 -12.53 22.30 30.21
N VAL A 19 -12.42 23.64 30.42
CA VAL A 19 -11.25 24.52 30.77
C VAL A 19 -10.49 25.15 29.58
N VAL A 20 -10.30 26.48 29.44
CA VAL A 20 -11.04 27.69 29.93
C VAL A 20 -10.64 28.94 29.09
N LEU A 21 -11.30 30.10 29.31
CA LEU A 21 -11.22 31.36 28.55
C LEU A 21 -10.18 32.40 29.07
N ALA A 22 -10.05 33.52 28.31
CA ALA A 22 -9.66 34.90 28.71
C ALA A 22 -8.14 35.21 28.97
N GLU A 23 -7.50 36.17 28.27
CA GLU A 23 -7.41 37.65 28.51
C GLU A 23 -6.35 38.07 29.58
N THR A 24 -5.59 39.18 29.55
CA THR A 24 -5.61 40.49 28.82
C THR A 24 -4.20 41.18 28.77
N SER A 25 -4.09 42.29 27.99
CA SER A 25 -3.23 43.50 28.19
C SER A 25 -1.74 43.60 27.73
N ASN A 26 -1.53 44.54 26.77
CA ASN A 26 -0.41 45.52 26.57
C ASN A 26 1.05 45.00 26.34
N GLU A 27 2.02 45.73 25.74
CA GLU A 27 2.24 47.18 25.46
C GLU A 27 2.82 47.50 24.05
N GLU A 28 2.65 48.78 23.64
CA GLU A 28 3.46 49.68 22.76
C GLU A 28 3.74 49.49 21.23
N GLU A 29 3.43 50.60 20.53
CA GLU A 29 3.99 51.26 19.31
C GLU A 29 4.66 50.51 18.13
N LEU A 30 4.13 50.73 16.90
CA LEU A 30 4.70 51.75 15.98
C LEU A 30 3.83 52.06 14.74
N THR A 31 3.74 53.36 14.43
CA THR A 31 3.16 54.08 13.26
C THR A 31 2.93 53.38 11.91
N VAL A 32 1.84 53.73 11.21
CA VAL A 32 1.88 54.58 9.98
C VAL A 32 0.48 55.16 9.64
N ASN A 33 0.49 56.34 9.02
CA ASN A 33 -0.62 57.25 8.74
C ASN A 33 -1.91 56.68 8.10
N SER A 34 -3.03 57.23 8.60
CA SER A 34 -4.14 57.93 7.92
C SER A 34 -3.88 58.54 6.51
N HIS A 35 -4.85 59.10 5.76
CA HIS A 35 -6.22 59.54 6.06
C HIS A 35 -7.05 59.62 4.75
N GLU A 36 -8.38 59.78 4.87
CA GLU A 36 -9.35 60.27 3.84
C GLU A 36 -9.60 59.47 2.53
N GLY A 37 -10.82 59.48 1.97
CA GLY A 37 -12.07 59.98 2.55
C GLY A 37 -13.23 60.25 1.58
N VAL A 38 -14.45 60.09 2.11
CA VAL A 38 -15.76 60.58 1.60
C VAL A 38 -16.39 59.81 0.40
N PRO A 39 -17.72 59.56 0.36
CA PRO A 39 -18.36 58.67 -0.62
C PRO A 39 -19.52 59.31 -1.43
N ALA A 40 -20.31 58.47 -2.12
CA ALA A 40 -21.77 58.51 -2.31
C ALA A 40 -22.33 58.63 -3.75
N GLU A 41 -23.63 58.28 -3.84
CA GLU A 41 -24.64 58.58 -4.89
C GLU A 41 -24.69 57.73 -6.19
N MET A 42 -25.69 56.85 -6.21
CA MET A 42 -26.79 56.77 -7.22
C MET A 42 -26.57 56.14 -8.63
N ALA A 43 -27.07 54.89 -8.72
CA ALA A 43 -28.28 54.53 -9.49
C ALA A 43 -28.20 53.99 -10.96
N ALA A 44 -29.33 53.41 -11.38
CA ALA A 44 -29.76 53.01 -12.73
C ALA A 44 -29.17 51.73 -13.37
N SER A 45 -29.82 50.61 -13.06
CA SER A 45 -30.32 49.56 -13.99
C SER A 45 -30.21 49.78 -15.51
N GLY A 46 -30.00 48.69 -16.28
CA GLY A 46 -30.21 48.66 -17.73
C GLY A 46 -29.81 47.33 -18.37
N ASP A 47 -30.80 46.49 -18.66
CA ASP A 47 -30.70 45.08 -19.09
C ASP A 47 -30.21 44.84 -20.54
N ASP A 48 -29.76 43.60 -20.78
CA ASP A 48 -29.98 42.72 -21.96
C ASP A 48 -29.37 42.93 -23.38
N GLU A 49 -28.55 41.93 -23.74
CA GLU A 49 -28.60 41.04 -24.94
C GLU A 49 -28.08 41.42 -26.35
N GLU A 50 -27.92 40.33 -27.13
CA GLU A 50 -27.72 40.11 -28.58
C GLU A 50 -26.35 40.37 -29.28
N HIS A 51 -25.64 39.24 -29.47
CA HIS A 51 -25.15 38.69 -30.75
C HIS A 51 -24.04 39.36 -31.62
N SER A 52 -22.92 38.63 -31.69
CA SER A 52 -22.34 37.99 -32.90
C SER A 52 -22.27 38.72 -34.26
N GLU A 53 -21.05 38.94 -34.77
CA GLU A 53 -20.48 38.42 -36.05
C GLU A 53 -19.09 39.07 -36.33
N SER A 54 -17.99 38.35 -36.60
CA SER A 54 -17.62 37.49 -37.75
C SER A 54 -16.97 38.21 -38.95
N LEU A 55 -15.64 38.42 -38.92
CA LEU A 55 -14.74 38.36 -40.11
C LEU A 55 -13.27 38.16 -39.61
N ARG A 56 -12.37 37.33 -40.17
CA ARG A 56 -11.93 37.03 -41.57
C ARG A 56 -11.14 38.19 -42.22
N VAL A 57 -10.01 38.00 -42.94
CA VAL A 57 -9.29 36.76 -43.37
C VAL A 57 -7.83 37.07 -43.83
N THR A 58 -7.02 36.02 -44.06
CA THR A 58 -5.69 35.94 -44.77
C THR A 58 -4.55 36.87 -44.26
N GLU A 59 -3.28 36.83 -44.73
CA GLU A 59 -2.54 36.20 -45.86
C GLU A 59 -1.02 36.19 -45.45
N GLU A 60 -0.11 35.31 -45.86
CA GLU A 60 -0.13 33.95 -46.44
C GLU A 60 1.25 33.26 -46.18
N ALA A 61 1.46 32.04 -46.71
CA ALA A 61 2.76 31.35 -46.75
C ALA A 61 3.32 31.44 -48.22
N PRO A 62 3.97 30.43 -48.85
CA PRO A 62 4.81 29.31 -48.38
C PRO A 62 6.15 29.18 -49.17
N VAL A 63 6.80 28.00 -49.05
CA VAL A 63 7.52 27.20 -50.08
C VAL A 63 8.96 26.79 -49.68
N GLU A 64 9.11 25.48 -49.42
CA GLU A 64 10.14 24.48 -49.86
C GLU A 64 11.65 24.87 -49.89
N GLU A 65 12.65 23.96 -49.92
CA GLU A 65 12.69 22.51 -50.24
C GLU A 65 13.92 21.81 -49.56
N ALA A 66 13.93 20.47 -49.59
CA ALA A 66 15.10 19.56 -49.64
C ALA A 66 16.21 19.51 -48.56
N ALA A 67 16.60 18.27 -48.26
CA ALA A 67 17.92 17.80 -47.81
C ALA A 67 18.36 16.67 -48.79
N PRO A 68 19.50 15.95 -48.67
CA PRO A 68 20.60 16.00 -47.69
C PRO A 68 22.04 15.94 -48.30
N SER A 69 23.10 16.05 -47.47
CA SER A 69 24.43 15.43 -47.72
C SER A 69 25.44 15.63 -46.56
N GLU A 70 26.24 14.62 -46.23
CA GLU A 70 27.52 14.75 -45.51
C GLU A 70 28.68 15.08 -46.48
N PRO A 71 29.91 15.44 -46.01
CA PRO A 71 30.94 14.39 -45.83
C PRO A 71 31.93 14.61 -44.65
N GLU A 72 32.92 13.71 -44.56
CA GLU A 72 33.97 13.57 -43.52
C GLU A 72 35.03 14.71 -43.46
N GLU A 73 35.76 14.83 -42.34
CA GLU A 73 37.23 14.55 -42.35
C GLU A 73 37.87 14.37 -40.94
N ASN A 74 39.05 13.73 -40.92
CA ASN A 74 39.69 13.07 -39.75
C ASN A 74 40.78 13.89 -39.02
N ARG A 75 40.90 13.71 -37.68
CA ARG A 75 42.13 13.56 -36.85
C ARG A 75 41.75 12.88 -35.51
N LEU A 76 42.30 11.78 -35.00
CA LEU A 76 43.58 11.05 -35.11
C LEU A 76 44.71 11.55 -34.15
N ASP A 77 45.40 10.58 -33.53
CA ASP A 77 46.40 10.59 -32.42
C ASP A 77 45.86 10.19 -31.02
N GLU A 78 46.45 9.30 -30.21
CA GLU A 78 47.30 8.10 -30.47
C GLU A 78 47.24 7.15 -29.23
N LEU A 79 47.59 5.86 -29.35
CA LEU A 79 47.56 4.84 -28.26
C LEU A 79 48.99 4.55 -27.70
N PRO A 80 49.17 4.03 -26.46
CA PRO A 80 49.08 2.57 -26.18
C PRO A 80 48.27 2.25 -24.88
N ALA A 81 47.45 1.20 -24.75
CA ALA A 81 47.57 -0.25 -25.03
C ALA A 81 48.06 -1.10 -23.83
N VAL A 82 47.18 -2.00 -23.35
CA VAL A 82 47.49 -3.35 -22.79
C VAL A 82 46.29 -4.27 -23.11
N ASP A 83 46.53 -5.51 -23.51
CA ASP A 83 45.55 -6.43 -24.10
C ASP A 83 44.74 -7.26 -23.08
N ASN A 84 43.58 -7.82 -23.50
CA ASN A 84 43.44 -9.26 -23.82
C ASN A 84 41.99 -9.72 -24.13
N ILE A 85 41.84 -10.57 -25.17
CA ILE A 85 40.87 -11.70 -25.32
C ILE A 85 39.36 -11.30 -25.39
N THR A 86 38.60 -11.31 -26.52
CA THR A 86 38.36 -12.34 -27.58
C THR A 86 37.56 -13.54 -27.04
N THR A 87 36.31 -13.86 -27.42
CA THR A 87 35.63 -13.98 -28.74
C THR A 87 34.24 -13.29 -28.75
N SER A 88 33.60 -12.91 -29.87
CA SER A 88 33.18 -13.67 -31.09
C SER A 88 32.18 -14.80 -30.76
N GLU A 89 31.05 -14.99 -31.45
CA GLU A 89 30.55 -14.31 -32.68
C GLU A 89 29.01 -14.47 -32.80
N ASP A 90 28.35 -13.64 -33.62
CA ASP A 90 26.94 -13.79 -34.00
C ASP A 90 26.72 -14.98 -34.96
N VAL A 91 25.44 -15.38 -35.17
CA VAL A 91 24.81 -15.51 -36.50
C VAL A 91 23.30 -15.78 -36.35
N ASP A 92 22.52 -15.15 -37.23
CA ASP A 92 21.05 -15.21 -37.33
C ASP A 92 20.62 -16.05 -38.57
N VAL A 93 19.33 -16.04 -38.91
CA VAL A 93 18.74 -16.25 -40.26
C VAL A 93 18.17 -17.65 -40.62
N THR A 94 16.94 -17.57 -41.17
CA THR A 94 16.18 -18.50 -42.05
C THR A 94 15.33 -19.66 -41.51
N MET A 95 14.17 -19.80 -42.17
CA MET A 95 13.15 -20.86 -42.06
C MET A 95 13.46 -22.05 -42.99
N ASN A 96 12.68 -23.14 -42.86
CA ASN A 96 12.40 -24.05 -43.97
C ASN A 96 10.99 -24.66 -43.85
N GLU A 97 10.20 -24.61 -44.93
CA GLU A 97 9.01 -25.44 -45.12
C GLU A 97 9.39 -26.74 -45.85
N VAL A 98 8.96 -27.92 -45.37
CA VAL A 98 8.72 -29.09 -46.23
C VAL A 98 7.53 -29.92 -45.74
N ASN A 99 6.37 -29.62 -46.34
CA ASN A 99 5.25 -30.51 -46.71
C ASN A 99 5.44 -32.05 -46.62
N GLY A 100 4.43 -32.79 -46.14
CA GLY A 100 4.09 -34.11 -46.72
C GLY A 100 3.33 -35.17 -45.89
N GLN A 101 2.05 -35.41 -46.24
CA GLN A 101 1.32 -36.71 -46.17
C GLN A 101 0.90 -37.32 -44.79
N THR A 102 -0.25 -38.02 -44.62
CA THR A 102 -1.67 -37.86 -45.09
C THR A 102 -2.60 -38.89 -44.40
N MET A 103 -3.93 -38.61 -44.36
CA MET A 103 -5.05 -39.50 -43.94
C MET A 103 -5.18 -39.76 -42.40
N SER A 104 -6.35 -40.04 -41.81
CA SER A 104 -7.69 -40.33 -42.35
C SER A 104 -8.87 -39.84 -41.48
N ASN A 105 -9.82 -39.14 -42.14
CA ASN A 105 -11.27 -39.01 -41.93
C ASN A 105 -11.97 -39.58 -40.67
N GLN A 106 -12.71 -38.71 -39.97
CA GLN A 106 -14.18 -38.78 -39.76
C GLN A 106 -14.66 -37.38 -39.32
N GLU A 107 -15.27 -36.57 -40.18
CA GLU A 107 -16.68 -36.62 -40.60
C GLU A 107 -17.66 -36.23 -39.48
N SER A 108 -17.92 -34.93 -39.38
CA SER A 108 -19.04 -34.36 -38.62
C SER A 108 -19.88 -33.52 -39.58
N VAL A 109 -21.16 -33.88 -39.73
CA VAL A 109 -22.03 -33.34 -40.78
C VAL A 109 -22.71 -32.07 -40.30
N VAL A 110 -22.54 -30.98 -41.05
CA VAL A 110 -23.32 -29.75 -40.88
C VAL A 110 -24.77 -30.03 -41.30
N PHE A 111 -25.69 -29.97 -40.34
CA PHE A 111 -27.13 -30.02 -40.64
C PHE A 111 -27.68 -28.61 -40.85
N GLU A 112 -27.86 -28.23 -42.11
CA GLU A 112 -28.82 -27.18 -42.47
C GLU A 112 -30.23 -27.66 -42.09
N VAL A 113 -30.98 -26.82 -41.38
CA VAL A 113 -32.42 -27.02 -41.14
C VAL A 113 -33.15 -25.73 -41.51
N ASN A 114 -33.71 -25.71 -42.73
CA ASN A 114 -34.63 -24.68 -43.17
C ASN A 114 -36.07 -25.22 -43.19
N SER A 115 -36.99 -24.42 -42.66
CA SER A 115 -38.44 -24.47 -42.88
C SER A 115 -39.20 -25.74 -42.46
N ASN A 116 -39.97 -25.64 -41.37
CA ASN A 116 -41.40 -25.30 -41.49
C ASN A 116 -42.05 -24.96 -40.13
N GLU A 117 -43.25 -24.36 -40.18
CA GLU A 117 -44.08 -24.08 -39.02
C GLU A 117 -44.85 -25.33 -38.56
N ASP A 118 -44.80 -25.67 -37.27
CA ASP A 118 -45.91 -26.33 -36.57
C ASP A 118 -45.92 -26.00 -35.07
N ASN A 119 -47.02 -26.32 -34.38
CA ASN A 119 -47.27 -26.04 -32.98
C ASN A 119 -46.96 -27.27 -32.12
N GLY A 120 -46.20 -27.10 -31.04
CA GLY A 120 -46.11 -28.13 -30.00
C GLY A 120 -44.97 -27.88 -29.02
N SER A 121 -45.30 -27.73 -27.73
CA SER A 121 -44.29 -27.81 -26.67
C SER A 121 -43.92 -29.28 -26.45
N PRO A 122 -42.63 -29.66 -26.43
CA PRO A 122 -42.24 -31.02 -26.08
C PRO A 122 -42.45 -31.26 -24.57
N ARG A 123 -43.61 -31.81 -24.21
CA ARG A 123 -43.76 -32.55 -22.94
C ARG A 123 -43.01 -33.86 -23.09
N LEU A 124 -42.09 -34.16 -22.18
CA LEU A 124 -41.48 -35.50 -22.10
C LEU A 124 -42.53 -36.51 -21.63
N HIS A 125 -42.90 -37.43 -22.52
CA HIS A 125 -43.91 -38.45 -22.28
C HIS A 125 -43.23 -39.71 -21.76
N LEU A 126 -43.06 -39.81 -20.44
CA LEU A 126 -42.61 -41.04 -19.78
C LEU A 126 -43.82 -41.96 -19.60
N GLU A 127 -43.86 -43.02 -20.41
CA GLU A 127 -44.97 -43.96 -20.52
C GLU A 127 -44.78 -45.12 -19.53
N SER A 128 -45.44 -45.02 -18.37
CA SER A 128 -45.59 -46.12 -17.41
C SER A 128 -47.02 -46.67 -17.48
N PRO A 129 -47.22 -47.99 -17.71
CA PRO A 129 -48.54 -48.56 -17.90
C PRO A 129 -49.38 -48.62 -16.61
N GLU A 130 -50.69 -48.62 -16.80
CA GLU A 130 -51.69 -48.49 -15.75
C GLU A 130 -51.84 -49.75 -14.86
N ARG A 131 -52.17 -49.53 -13.59
CA ARG A 131 -52.95 -50.47 -12.78
C ARG A 131 -54.05 -49.70 -12.06
N GLU A 132 -55.30 -50.00 -12.37
CA GLU A 132 -56.46 -49.39 -11.72
C GLU A 132 -56.69 -49.92 -10.30
N ASN A 133 -57.31 -49.10 -9.46
CA ASN A 133 -57.60 -49.40 -8.05
C ASN A 133 -58.74 -50.40 -7.89
N ILE A 134 -58.66 -51.24 -6.85
CA ILE A 134 -59.86 -51.58 -6.06
C ILE A 134 -59.47 -51.56 -4.56
N SER A 135 -60.06 -50.64 -3.79
CA SER A 135 -60.04 -50.67 -2.32
C SER A 135 -61.16 -51.59 -1.80
N PRO A 136 -61.09 -52.05 -0.54
CA PRO A 136 -61.95 -51.38 0.44
C PRO A 136 -61.32 -51.25 1.85
N THR A 137 -62.10 -50.69 2.77
CA THR A 137 -61.70 -50.26 4.11
C THR A 137 -62.26 -51.16 5.22
N GLN A 138 -61.49 -51.29 6.31
CA GLN A 138 -61.93 -51.48 7.71
C GLN A 138 -62.53 -52.81 8.20
N GLU A 139 -62.27 -53.00 9.51
CA GLU A 139 -63.10 -53.61 10.57
C GLU A 139 -62.96 -55.11 10.95
N GLU A 140 -62.84 -55.30 12.27
CA GLU A 140 -63.05 -56.47 13.13
C GLU A 140 -62.28 -57.80 12.86
N GLU A 141 -61.25 -58.07 13.67
CA GLU A 141 -60.88 -59.43 14.10
C GLU A 141 -61.25 -59.59 15.59
N ASP A 142 -62.28 -60.38 15.92
CA ASP A 142 -62.33 -61.10 17.21
C ASP A 142 -63.32 -62.29 17.18
N GLU A 143 -63.06 -63.28 18.04
CA GLU A 143 -63.83 -64.51 18.41
C GLU A 143 -64.75 -65.23 17.36
N ALA A 144 -64.44 -66.51 17.06
CA ALA A 144 -65.15 -67.69 17.62
C ALA A 144 -65.19 -68.97 16.73
N GLU A 145 -64.67 -70.06 17.31
CA GLU A 145 -65.11 -71.48 17.24
C GLU A 145 -65.20 -72.27 15.91
N GLU A 146 -64.58 -73.45 15.93
CA GLU A 146 -64.83 -74.56 14.99
C GLU A 146 -66.12 -75.32 15.36
N GLU A 147 -66.92 -75.72 14.38
CA GLU A 147 -67.54 -77.07 14.38
C GLU A 147 -67.60 -77.65 12.95
N GLU A 148 -66.95 -78.81 12.79
CA GLU A 148 -67.22 -79.78 11.72
C GLU A 148 -68.46 -80.64 12.09
N PRO A 149 -69.00 -81.52 11.21
CA PRO A 149 -68.88 -81.62 9.75
C PRO A 149 -70.23 -81.85 9.04
N THR A 150 -70.26 -81.89 7.69
CA THR A 150 -71.10 -82.91 6.99
C THR A 150 -70.62 -83.27 5.57
N ALA A 151 -69.76 -84.28 5.50
CA ALA A 151 -69.61 -85.29 4.45
C ALA A 151 -69.95 -84.99 2.96
N ALA A 152 -68.90 -85.14 2.14
CA ALA A 152 -68.86 -85.80 0.82
C ALA A 152 -69.37 -85.07 -0.45
N ALA A 153 -68.44 -84.70 -1.34
CA ALA A 153 -68.13 -85.55 -2.51
C ALA A 153 -66.79 -85.20 -3.21
N ALA A 154 -66.04 -86.25 -3.59
CA ALA A 154 -64.94 -86.29 -4.58
C ALA A 154 -63.63 -85.50 -4.32
N ALA A 155 -62.53 -86.11 -4.80
CA ALA A 155 -61.13 -85.66 -4.75
C ALA A 155 -60.72 -84.92 -6.05
N PRO A 156 -59.49 -84.35 -6.22
CA PRO A 156 -58.29 -84.47 -5.38
C PRO A 156 -57.61 -83.12 -5.02
N ALA A 157 -56.35 -83.20 -4.60
CA ALA A 157 -55.46 -82.08 -4.28
C ALA A 157 -54.91 -81.36 -5.53
N ASP A 158 -53.71 -80.78 -5.42
CA ASP A 158 -52.89 -80.21 -6.50
C ASP A 158 -53.34 -78.82 -7.04
N LYS A 159 -53.49 -77.82 -6.15
CA LYS A 159 -53.79 -76.42 -6.54
C LYS A 159 -53.04 -75.28 -5.84
N GLU A 160 -52.18 -75.56 -4.86
CA GLU A 160 -51.40 -74.52 -4.16
C GLU A 160 -49.92 -74.51 -4.58
N ASP A 161 -49.35 -75.69 -4.90
CA ASP A 161 -47.96 -75.82 -5.34
C ASP A 161 -47.62 -74.98 -6.59
N ILE A 162 -48.59 -74.77 -7.48
CA ILE A 162 -48.41 -74.03 -8.75
C ILE A 162 -47.92 -72.60 -8.48
N ASN A 163 -48.48 -71.92 -7.48
CA ASN A 163 -48.12 -70.54 -7.16
C ASN A 163 -46.77 -70.46 -6.40
N TYR A 164 -46.47 -71.46 -5.57
CA TYR A 164 -45.18 -71.55 -4.88
C TYR A 164 -44.04 -71.81 -5.86
N GLU A 165 -44.23 -72.74 -6.79
CA GLU A 165 -43.28 -73.11 -7.84
C GLU A 165 -43.00 -71.96 -8.83
N GLU A 166 -44.00 -71.11 -9.13
CA GLU A 166 -43.82 -69.88 -9.91
C GLU A 166 -43.13 -68.76 -9.11
N TYR A 167 -43.48 -68.56 -7.84
CA TYR A 167 -42.80 -67.61 -6.95
C TYR A 167 -41.33 -67.97 -6.72
N MET A 168 -41.02 -69.25 -6.57
CA MET A 168 -39.63 -69.74 -6.43
C MET A 168 -38.80 -69.52 -7.70
N LYS A 169 -39.40 -69.61 -8.90
CA LYS A 169 -38.74 -69.25 -10.16
C LYS A 169 -38.46 -67.75 -10.25
N LEU A 170 -39.44 -66.91 -9.93
CA LEU A 170 -39.24 -65.46 -9.89
C LEU A 170 -38.16 -65.05 -8.87
N LEU A 171 -38.13 -65.70 -7.70
CA LEU A 171 -37.09 -65.49 -6.70
C LEU A 171 -35.70 -65.93 -7.19
N GLN A 172 -35.62 -67.04 -7.93
CA GLN A 172 -34.37 -67.48 -8.56
C GLN A 172 -33.92 -66.49 -9.65
N GLU A 173 -34.81 -66.06 -10.54
CA GLU A 173 -34.53 -65.09 -11.60
C GLU A 173 -34.00 -63.77 -11.01
N LEU A 174 -34.65 -63.22 -9.99
CA LEU A 174 -34.20 -62.02 -9.27
C LEU A 174 -32.86 -62.23 -8.55
N CYS A 175 -32.58 -63.43 -8.02
CA CYS A 175 -31.27 -63.75 -7.46
C CYS A 175 -30.19 -63.81 -8.53
N GLU A 176 -30.46 -64.41 -9.69
CA GLU A 176 -29.54 -64.42 -10.80
C GLU A 176 -29.31 -63.01 -11.37
N GLU A 177 -30.33 -62.16 -11.48
CA GLU A 177 -30.17 -60.76 -11.89
C GLU A 177 -29.31 -59.98 -10.90
N ARG A 178 -29.55 -60.13 -9.60
CA ARG A 178 -28.72 -59.55 -8.53
C ARG A 178 -27.28 -60.05 -8.60
N ASP A 179 -27.04 -61.32 -8.92
CA ASP A 179 -25.69 -61.87 -9.05
C ASP A 179 -25.01 -61.46 -10.37
N LYS A 180 -25.75 -61.32 -11.47
CA LYS A 180 -25.27 -60.72 -12.74
C LYS A 180 -24.88 -59.26 -12.52
N ALA A 181 -25.68 -58.48 -11.79
CA ALA A 181 -25.40 -57.09 -11.44
C ALA A 181 -24.22 -56.96 -10.47
N SER A 182 -24.12 -57.83 -9.46
CA SER A 182 -23.00 -57.91 -8.53
C SER A 182 -21.68 -58.22 -9.26
N LEU A 183 -21.69 -59.21 -10.16
CA LEU A 183 -20.54 -59.55 -10.99
C LEU A 183 -20.14 -58.39 -11.91
N HIS A 184 -21.09 -57.69 -12.53
CA HIS A 184 -20.82 -56.52 -13.36
C HIS A 184 -20.23 -55.35 -12.54
N SER A 185 -20.76 -55.11 -11.35
CA SER A 185 -20.22 -54.12 -10.39
C SER A 185 -18.78 -54.46 -9.98
N SER A 186 -18.50 -55.72 -9.64
CA SER A 186 -17.16 -56.21 -9.32
C SER A 186 -16.18 -56.06 -10.51
N GLN A 187 -16.62 -56.35 -11.74
CA GLN A 187 -15.82 -56.13 -12.94
C GLN A 187 -15.54 -54.63 -13.20
N LEU A 188 -16.51 -53.75 -12.94
CA LEU A 188 -16.31 -52.30 -13.03
C LEU A 188 -15.32 -51.80 -11.96
N GLN A 189 -15.48 -52.23 -10.71
CA GLN A 189 -14.55 -51.91 -9.62
C GLN A 189 -13.12 -52.41 -9.91
N MET A 190 -12.97 -53.62 -10.47
CA MET A 190 -11.67 -54.16 -10.87
C MET A 190 -11.04 -53.35 -12.01
N LYS A 191 -11.82 -52.97 -13.04
CA LYS A 191 -11.37 -52.05 -14.11
C LYS A 191 -10.96 -50.68 -13.56
N LEU A 192 -11.69 -50.16 -12.57
CA LEU A 192 -11.38 -48.89 -11.91
C LEU A 192 -10.07 -49.00 -11.11
N ALA A 193 -9.88 -50.06 -10.34
CA ALA A 193 -8.64 -50.32 -9.60
C ALA A 193 -7.44 -50.58 -10.52
N GLU A 194 -7.65 -51.19 -11.69
CA GLU A 194 -6.64 -51.26 -12.75
C GLU A 194 -6.33 -49.89 -13.36
N TYR A 195 -7.34 -49.06 -13.63
CA TYR A 195 -7.17 -47.72 -14.17
C TYR A 195 -6.38 -46.84 -13.19
N PHE A 196 -6.72 -46.86 -11.90
CA PHE A 196 -5.96 -46.16 -10.86
C PHE A 196 -4.54 -46.71 -10.70
N ARG A 197 -4.31 -48.05 -10.72
CA ARG A 197 -2.94 -48.59 -10.74
C ARG A 197 -2.13 -48.19 -11.98
N LYS A 198 -2.77 -48.08 -13.14
CA LYS A 198 -2.11 -47.63 -14.39
C LYS A 198 -1.81 -46.13 -14.36
N LYS A 199 -2.72 -45.31 -13.84
CA LYS A 199 -2.52 -43.86 -13.66
C LYS A 199 -1.45 -43.56 -12.59
N ALA A 200 -1.47 -44.29 -11.48
CA ALA A 200 -0.51 -44.11 -10.39
C ALA A 200 0.93 -44.38 -10.84
N GLY A 201 1.17 -45.19 -11.88
CA GLY A 201 2.51 -45.56 -12.34
C GLY A 201 3.47 -44.38 -12.61
N ASP A 202 2.95 -43.19 -12.93
CA ASP A 202 3.70 -41.96 -13.17
C ASP A 202 3.52 -40.88 -12.07
N ASP A 203 2.79 -41.16 -10.97
CA ASP A 203 2.23 -40.14 -10.04
C ASP A 203 2.37 -40.51 -8.52
N VAL A 204 3.20 -41.50 -8.16
CA VAL A 204 3.30 -42.08 -6.78
C VAL A 204 4.07 -41.22 -5.76
N GLU A 205 3.89 -39.89 -5.72
CA GLU A 205 4.56 -39.06 -4.69
C GLU A 205 3.70 -38.00 -3.98
N LEU A 206 2.42 -37.81 -4.34
CA LEU A 206 1.53 -36.88 -3.63
C LEU A 206 0.39 -37.53 -2.84
N GLU A 207 -0.16 -38.66 -3.29
CA GLU A 207 -1.10 -39.45 -2.48
C GLU A 207 -0.34 -40.47 -1.61
N ARG A 208 0.17 -39.99 -0.46
CA ARG A 208 0.41 -40.88 0.67
C ARG A 208 -0.93 -41.52 1.02
N GLU A 209 -1.04 -42.84 0.92
CA GLU A 209 -2.22 -43.59 1.36
C GLU A 209 -2.65 -43.15 2.76
N LEU A 210 -3.78 -42.44 2.88
CA LEU A 210 -4.41 -42.20 4.17
C LEU A 210 -4.79 -43.56 4.76
N PRO A 211 -4.58 -43.82 6.07
CA PRO A 211 -5.02 -45.06 6.69
C PRO A 211 -6.49 -45.32 6.35
N GLY A 212 -6.85 -46.57 6.01
CA GLY A 212 -8.21 -46.88 5.52
C GLY A 212 -9.36 -46.45 6.44
N SER A 213 -9.10 -46.21 7.73
CA SER A 213 -10.01 -45.58 8.70
C SER A 213 -10.32 -44.11 8.36
N GLU A 214 -9.33 -43.34 7.94
CA GLU A 214 -9.50 -41.93 7.53
C GLU A 214 -10.23 -41.85 6.18
N GLN A 215 -9.88 -42.71 5.22
CA GLN A 215 -10.58 -42.76 3.92
C GLN A 215 -12.03 -43.27 4.04
N LEU A 216 -12.32 -44.17 4.99
CA LEU A 216 -13.70 -44.51 5.38
C LEU A 216 -14.42 -43.31 5.99
N GLN A 217 -13.78 -42.54 6.88
CA GLN A 217 -14.36 -41.31 7.43
C GLN A 217 -14.56 -40.21 6.37
N GLU A 218 -13.78 -40.19 5.28
CA GLU A 218 -14.00 -39.31 4.13
C GLU A 218 -15.20 -39.76 3.30
N TYR A 219 -15.29 -41.05 2.99
CA TYR A 219 -16.46 -41.62 2.35
C TYR A 219 -17.74 -41.37 3.18
N GLU A 220 -17.69 -41.59 4.50
CA GLU A 220 -18.78 -41.26 5.41
C GLU A 220 -19.13 -39.77 5.37
N ARG A 221 -18.14 -38.86 5.45
CA ARG A 221 -18.37 -37.41 5.31
C ARG A 221 -19.05 -37.06 3.97
N HIS A 222 -18.63 -37.67 2.87
CA HIS A 222 -19.26 -37.46 1.56
C HIS A 222 -20.67 -38.04 1.47
N ILE A 223 -20.96 -39.18 2.11
CA ILE A 223 -22.31 -39.77 2.16
C ILE A 223 -23.26 -38.93 3.04
N HIS A 224 -22.78 -38.38 4.17
CA HIS A 224 -23.55 -37.41 4.96
C HIS A 224 -23.84 -36.16 4.13
N LEU A 225 -22.82 -35.50 3.57
CA LEU A 225 -22.99 -34.32 2.72
C LEU A 225 -23.96 -34.55 1.54
N LEU A 226 -23.88 -35.72 0.88
CA LEU A 226 -24.78 -36.08 -0.22
C LEU A 226 -26.21 -36.39 0.26
N THR A 227 -26.38 -36.80 1.52
CA THR A 227 -27.68 -36.96 2.17
C THR A 227 -28.27 -35.62 2.59
N ASP A 228 -27.46 -34.73 3.17
CA ASP A 228 -27.85 -33.37 3.55
C ASP A 228 -28.26 -32.56 2.32
N LEU A 229 -27.48 -32.62 1.22
CA LEU A 229 -27.81 -32.00 -0.06
C LEU A 229 -29.10 -32.56 -0.69
N LYS A 230 -29.40 -33.85 -0.48
CA LYS A 230 -30.69 -34.44 -0.91
C LYS A 230 -31.85 -33.92 -0.06
N GLN A 231 -31.69 -33.86 1.26
CA GLN A 231 -32.71 -33.32 2.18
C GLN A 231 -33.00 -31.84 1.90
N GLN A 232 -31.93 -31.06 1.65
CA GLN A 232 -32.06 -29.67 1.21
C GLN A 232 -32.79 -29.60 -0.13
N LEU A 233 -32.38 -30.37 -1.15
CA LEU A 233 -33.05 -30.36 -2.45
C LEU A 233 -34.53 -30.73 -2.35
N THR A 234 -34.90 -31.68 -1.49
CA THR A 234 -36.33 -31.99 -1.25
C THR A 234 -37.05 -30.82 -0.59
N ALA A 235 -36.50 -30.21 0.46
CA ALA A 235 -37.13 -29.08 1.15
C ALA A 235 -37.24 -27.82 0.27
N ASP A 236 -36.21 -27.53 -0.53
CA ASP A 236 -36.20 -26.46 -1.52
C ASP A 236 -37.24 -26.73 -2.63
N SER A 237 -37.42 -28.00 -3.03
CA SER A 237 -38.45 -28.38 -4.01
C SER A 237 -39.89 -28.32 -3.43
N GLU A 238 -40.09 -28.73 -2.18
CA GLU A 238 -41.39 -28.69 -1.51
C GLU A 238 -41.83 -27.24 -1.24
N THR A 239 -40.91 -26.38 -0.80
CA THR A 239 -41.20 -24.95 -0.59
C THR A 239 -41.43 -24.21 -1.91
N ALA A 240 -40.68 -24.52 -2.97
CA ALA A 240 -40.94 -23.99 -4.30
C ALA A 240 -42.30 -24.45 -4.87
N GLN A 241 -42.68 -25.72 -4.63
CA GLN A 241 -43.98 -26.27 -5.03
C GLN A 241 -45.13 -25.58 -4.27
N GLN A 242 -45.01 -25.42 -2.94
CA GLN A 242 -45.99 -24.69 -2.13
C GLN A 242 -46.17 -23.24 -2.59
N GLN A 243 -45.08 -22.55 -2.92
CA GLN A 243 -45.14 -21.19 -3.48
C GLN A 243 -45.80 -21.16 -4.87
N ALA A 244 -45.53 -22.15 -5.72
CA ALA A 244 -46.17 -22.26 -7.04
C ALA A 244 -47.68 -22.53 -6.93
N GLU A 245 -48.10 -23.36 -5.98
CA GLU A 245 -49.51 -23.64 -5.68
C GLU A 245 -50.22 -22.41 -5.10
N GLU A 246 -49.60 -21.68 -4.16
CA GLU A 246 -50.15 -20.44 -3.62
C GLU A 246 -50.31 -19.38 -4.71
N LEU A 247 -49.27 -19.15 -5.54
CA LEU A 247 -49.32 -18.21 -6.65
C LEU A 247 -50.34 -18.61 -7.71
N SER A 248 -50.53 -19.92 -7.95
CA SER A 248 -51.56 -20.45 -8.83
C SER A 248 -52.97 -20.17 -8.29
N LEU A 249 -53.22 -20.43 -6.99
CA LEU A 249 -54.49 -20.14 -6.32
C LEU A 249 -54.80 -18.64 -6.34
N GLN A 250 -53.83 -17.81 -5.95
CA GLN A 250 -53.94 -16.35 -6.02
C GLN A 250 -54.19 -15.85 -7.46
N SER A 251 -53.62 -16.51 -8.48
CA SER A 251 -53.86 -16.18 -9.89
C SER A 251 -55.28 -16.54 -10.31
N GLN A 252 -55.76 -17.74 -9.95
CA GLN A 252 -57.13 -18.17 -10.25
C GLN A 252 -58.16 -17.25 -9.60
N GLU A 253 -58.00 -16.91 -8.31
CA GLU A 253 -58.87 -15.95 -7.63
C GLU A 253 -58.94 -14.59 -8.35
N LYS A 254 -57.79 -14.10 -8.87
CA LYS A 254 -57.72 -12.83 -9.59
C LYS A 254 -58.41 -12.93 -10.95
N LEU A 255 -58.28 -14.06 -11.66
CA LEU A 255 -59.02 -14.34 -12.90
C LEU A 255 -60.53 -14.41 -12.65
N ASP A 256 -60.98 -15.16 -11.63
CA ASP A 256 -62.40 -15.29 -11.28
C ASP A 256 -63.03 -13.94 -10.94
N LYS A 257 -62.33 -13.10 -10.16
CA LYS A 257 -62.77 -11.73 -9.82
C LYS A 257 -62.91 -10.87 -11.09
N VAL A 258 -61.90 -10.86 -11.96
CA VAL A 258 -61.93 -10.13 -13.25
C VAL A 258 -63.03 -10.64 -14.18
N GLU A 259 -63.27 -11.95 -14.26
CA GLU A 259 -64.32 -12.51 -15.13
C GLU A 259 -65.72 -12.19 -14.59
N ASN A 260 -65.91 -12.22 -13.26
CA ASN A 260 -67.15 -11.80 -12.61
C ASN A 260 -67.45 -10.31 -12.85
N GLU A 261 -66.46 -9.43 -12.67
CA GLU A 261 -66.58 -8.00 -12.96
C GLU A 261 -66.84 -7.73 -14.45
N TRP A 262 -66.15 -8.44 -15.35
CA TRP A 262 -66.34 -8.33 -16.79
C TRP A 262 -67.75 -8.77 -17.23
N ARG A 263 -68.25 -9.89 -16.70
CA ARG A 263 -69.63 -10.34 -16.94
C ARG A 263 -70.67 -9.32 -16.45
N ALA A 264 -70.46 -8.72 -15.27
CA ALA A 264 -71.32 -7.67 -14.75
C ALA A 264 -71.29 -6.39 -15.62
N PHE A 265 -70.09 -5.95 -16.04
CA PHE A 265 -69.91 -4.80 -16.93
C PHE A 265 -70.57 -5.02 -18.30
N MET A 266 -70.39 -6.20 -18.90
CA MET A 266 -70.97 -6.52 -20.21
C MET A 266 -72.50 -6.63 -20.16
N ALA A 267 -73.07 -7.13 -19.06
CA ALA A 267 -74.52 -7.13 -18.83
C ALA A 267 -75.06 -5.69 -18.71
N LEU A 268 -74.41 -4.82 -17.93
CA LEU A 268 -74.77 -3.40 -17.81
C LEU A 268 -74.68 -2.67 -19.16
N LYS A 269 -73.59 -2.88 -19.90
CA LYS A 269 -73.36 -2.33 -21.25
C LYS A 269 -74.46 -2.77 -22.23
N GLN A 270 -74.88 -4.04 -22.17
CA GLN A 270 -75.96 -4.57 -22.99
C GLN A 270 -77.31 -3.93 -22.63
N ASP A 271 -77.67 -3.85 -21.35
CA ASP A 271 -78.96 -3.27 -20.93
C ASP A 271 -79.05 -1.77 -21.25
N VAL A 272 -78.01 -0.99 -20.97
CA VAL A 272 -77.97 0.44 -21.31
C VAL A 272 -78.10 0.66 -22.82
N ALA A 273 -77.39 -0.12 -23.63
CA ALA A 273 -77.47 -0.02 -25.09
C ALA A 273 -78.86 -0.44 -25.63
N VAL A 274 -79.45 -1.52 -25.09
CA VAL A 274 -80.81 -1.96 -25.45
C VAL A 274 -81.84 -0.93 -25.04
N THR A 275 -81.75 -0.37 -23.83
CA THR A 275 -82.68 0.65 -23.32
C THR A 275 -82.60 1.96 -24.12
N ALA A 276 -81.40 2.39 -24.52
CA ALA A 276 -81.22 3.55 -25.39
C ALA A 276 -81.80 3.34 -26.80
N LEU A 277 -81.54 2.18 -27.42
CA LEU A 277 -81.96 1.88 -28.80
C LEU A 277 -83.43 1.46 -28.91
N SER A 278 -84.02 0.85 -27.88
CA SER A 278 -85.43 0.42 -27.85
C SER A 278 -86.39 1.58 -28.12
N ARG A 279 -86.04 2.80 -27.69
CA ARG A 279 -86.82 4.04 -27.92
C ARG A 279 -86.92 4.44 -29.40
N ARG A 280 -86.06 3.90 -30.28
CA ARG A 280 -86.01 4.24 -31.72
C ARG A 280 -86.29 3.05 -32.65
N LEU A 281 -86.01 1.83 -32.20
CA LEU A 281 -86.07 0.61 -33.03
C LEU A 281 -87.07 -0.44 -32.53
N GLY A 282 -87.62 -0.29 -31.32
CA GLY A 282 -88.37 -1.35 -30.65
C GLY A 282 -87.48 -2.41 -30.01
N LYS A 283 -87.99 -3.10 -28.98
CA LYS A 283 -87.16 -3.89 -28.04
C LYS A 283 -86.36 -5.02 -28.72
N GLN A 284 -86.99 -5.86 -29.54
CA GLN A 284 -86.29 -6.99 -30.18
C GLN A 284 -85.28 -6.56 -31.24
N ALA A 285 -85.59 -5.56 -32.07
CA ALA A 285 -84.64 -5.06 -33.08
C ALA A 285 -83.45 -4.33 -32.43
N ALA A 286 -83.67 -3.64 -31.31
CA ALA A 286 -82.60 -3.11 -30.48
C ALA A 286 -81.72 -4.22 -29.90
N GLN A 287 -82.32 -5.27 -29.30
CA GLN A 287 -81.59 -6.43 -28.76
C GLN A 287 -80.73 -7.13 -29.83
N ALA A 288 -81.30 -7.46 -30.99
CA ALA A 288 -80.57 -8.11 -32.08
C ALA A 288 -79.39 -7.25 -32.58
N LYS A 289 -79.59 -5.92 -32.71
CA LYS A 289 -78.52 -5.01 -33.15
C LYS A 289 -77.42 -4.85 -32.10
N VAL A 290 -77.75 -4.80 -30.80
CA VAL A 290 -76.75 -4.74 -29.72
C VAL A 290 -75.94 -6.02 -29.66
N VAL A 291 -76.57 -7.20 -29.74
CA VAL A 291 -75.85 -8.49 -29.76
C VAL A 291 -74.91 -8.58 -30.97
N SER A 292 -75.33 -8.16 -32.16
CA SER A 292 -74.48 -8.12 -33.35
C SER A 292 -73.27 -7.18 -33.20
N ILE A 293 -73.44 -6.02 -32.56
CA ILE A 293 -72.34 -5.07 -32.32
C ILE A 293 -71.37 -5.62 -31.27
N LEU A 294 -71.88 -6.16 -30.15
CA LEU A 294 -71.04 -6.73 -29.09
C LEU A 294 -70.24 -7.96 -29.58
N ALA A 295 -70.82 -8.80 -30.45
CA ALA A 295 -70.10 -9.91 -31.06
C ALA A 295 -68.97 -9.45 -32.00
N ALA A 296 -69.19 -8.41 -32.80
CA ALA A 296 -68.17 -7.81 -33.65
C ALA A 296 -67.07 -7.10 -32.84
N GLU A 297 -67.42 -6.54 -31.67
CA GLU A 297 -66.47 -5.95 -30.73
C GLU A 297 -65.64 -7.03 -30.03
N GLN A 298 -66.25 -8.13 -29.56
CA GLN A 298 -65.54 -9.24 -28.91
C GLN A 298 -64.48 -9.83 -29.84
N LEU A 299 -64.81 -10.07 -31.11
CA LEU A 299 -63.85 -10.58 -32.11
C LEU A 299 -62.61 -9.67 -32.23
N ARG A 300 -62.79 -8.34 -32.18
CA ARG A 300 -61.70 -7.36 -32.18
C ARG A 300 -60.90 -7.34 -30.87
N GLN A 301 -61.55 -7.59 -29.74
CA GLN A 301 -60.88 -7.74 -28.45
C GLN A 301 -60.04 -9.03 -28.41
N ASP A 302 -60.55 -10.15 -28.95
CA ASP A 302 -59.83 -11.42 -29.05
C ASP A 302 -58.60 -11.31 -29.97
N GLU A 303 -58.71 -10.60 -31.09
CA GLU A 303 -57.59 -10.22 -31.96
C GLU A 303 -56.53 -9.41 -31.19
N LEU A 304 -56.95 -8.39 -30.43
CA LEU A 304 -56.06 -7.56 -29.61
C LEU A 304 -55.38 -8.36 -28.49
N ILE A 305 -56.09 -9.29 -27.84
CA ILE A 305 -55.53 -10.19 -26.82
C ILE A 305 -54.48 -11.10 -27.44
N LYS A 306 -54.76 -11.71 -28.60
CA LYS A 306 -53.79 -12.53 -29.36
C LYS A 306 -52.54 -11.74 -29.73
N LEU A 307 -52.68 -10.48 -30.17
CA LEU A 307 -51.55 -9.60 -30.47
C LEU A 307 -50.75 -9.20 -29.22
N ARG A 308 -51.42 -8.88 -28.10
CA ARG A 308 -50.76 -8.59 -26.81
C ARG A 308 -49.97 -9.78 -26.29
N LEU A 309 -50.53 -11.00 -26.37
CA LEU A 309 -49.82 -12.23 -26.01
C LEU A 309 -48.61 -12.49 -26.91
N LYS A 310 -48.72 -12.26 -28.23
CA LYS A 310 -47.55 -12.31 -29.14
C LYS A 310 -46.48 -11.30 -28.76
N HIS A 311 -46.85 -10.04 -28.48
CA HIS A 311 -45.93 -8.99 -28.06
C HIS A 311 -45.21 -9.32 -26.75
N ILE A 312 -45.92 -9.84 -25.74
CA ILE A 312 -45.32 -10.28 -24.47
C ILE A 312 -44.32 -11.42 -24.73
N LYS A 313 -44.70 -12.46 -25.49
CA LYS A 313 -43.80 -13.57 -25.83
C LYS A 313 -42.55 -13.10 -26.58
N LEU A 314 -42.68 -12.15 -27.52
CA LEU A 314 -41.55 -11.57 -28.23
C LEU A 314 -40.64 -10.76 -27.31
N ARG A 315 -41.19 -9.92 -26.42
CA ARG A 315 -40.42 -9.18 -25.42
C ARG A 315 -39.65 -10.11 -24.49
N SER A 316 -40.27 -11.18 -24.00
CA SER A 316 -39.60 -12.20 -23.18
C SER A 316 -38.55 -13.02 -23.95
N LYS A 317 -38.67 -13.14 -25.28
CA LYS A 317 -37.59 -13.71 -26.11
C LYS A 317 -36.43 -12.73 -26.25
N ILE A 318 -36.71 -11.45 -26.50
CA ILE A 318 -35.71 -10.38 -26.60
C ILE A 318 -34.90 -10.27 -25.31
N HIS A 319 -35.54 -10.16 -24.14
CA HIS A 319 -34.82 -10.03 -22.86
C HIS A 319 -33.96 -11.26 -22.50
N ARG A 320 -34.31 -12.46 -23.00
CA ARG A 320 -33.45 -13.65 -22.87
C ARG A 320 -32.26 -13.60 -23.83
N LEU A 321 -32.48 -13.32 -25.11
CA LEU A 321 -31.40 -13.15 -26.08
C LEU A 321 -30.43 -12.03 -25.67
N GLU A 322 -30.93 -10.93 -25.10
CA GLU A 322 -30.13 -9.85 -24.54
C GLU A 322 -29.29 -10.28 -23.32
N ALA A 323 -29.77 -11.25 -22.52
CA ALA A 323 -28.99 -11.82 -21.41
C ALA A 323 -27.96 -12.82 -21.94
N GLU A 324 -28.39 -13.80 -22.74
CA GLU A 324 -27.55 -14.77 -23.44
C GLU A 324 -26.39 -14.08 -24.22
N LEU A 325 -26.62 -12.90 -24.79
CA LEU A 325 -25.61 -12.10 -25.49
C LEU A 325 -24.66 -11.36 -24.52
N ARG A 326 -25.14 -10.77 -23.42
CA ARG A 326 -24.28 -10.14 -22.39
C ARG A 326 -23.40 -11.16 -21.67
N ASP A 327 -23.99 -12.28 -21.25
CA ASP A 327 -23.27 -13.39 -20.65
C ASP A 327 -22.22 -13.91 -21.67
N GLY A 328 -22.61 -13.99 -22.94
CA GLY A 328 -21.71 -14.27 -24.06
C GLY A 328 -20.57 -13.26 -24.23
N GLU A 329 -20.81 -11.95 -24.13
CA GLU A 329 -19.78 -10.90 -24.21
C GLU A 329 -18.79 -10.97 -23.03
N GLU A 330 -19.27 -11.30 -21.83
CA GLU A 330 -18.42 -11.47 -20.64
C GLU A 330 -17.54 -12.73 -20.75
N HIS A 331 -18.09 -13.86 -21.25
CA HIS A 331 -17.33 -15.09 -21.48
C HIS A 331 -16.48 -15.07 -22.77
N ALA A 332 -16.78 -14.17 -23.72
CA ALA A 332 -16.02 -13.98 -24.96
C ALA A 332 -14.89 -12.95 -24.83
N ARG A 333 -14.68 -12.35 -23.64
CA ARG A 333 -13.38 -11.77 -23.30
C ARG A 333 -12.33 -12.88 -23.30
N ASP A 334 -11.53 -12.92 -24.36
CA ASP A 334 -10.43 -13.88 -24.51
C ASP A 334 -9.56 -13.91 -23.22
N PRO A 335 -9.37 -15.08 -22.57
CA PRO A 335 -8.48 -15.22 -21.43
C PRO A 335 -7.06 -14.67 -21.69
N LEU A 336 -6.58 -14.72 -22.93
CA LEU A 336 -5.31 -14.12 -23.33
C LEU A 336 -5.37 -12.58 -23.34
N GLN A 337 -6.49 -11.98 -23.75
CA GLN A 337 -6.71 -10.53 -23.62
C GLN A 337 -6.77 -10.12 -22.15
N LEU A 338 -7.46 -10.89 -21.29
CA LEU A 338 -7.50 -10.61 -19.84
C LEU A 338 -6.10 -10.67 -19.22
N GLN A 339 -5.29 -11.69 -19.58
CA GLN A 339 -3.89 -11.79 -19.17
C GLN A 339 -3.03 -10.63 -19.69
N PHE A 340 -3.27 -10.15 -20.92
CA PHE A 340 -2.57 -9.00 -21.47
C PHE A 340 -2.95 -7.68 -20.76
N GLU A 341 -4.24 -7.46 -20.49
CA GLU A 341 -4.73 -6.33 -19.68
C GLU A 341 -4.12 -6.35 -18.27
N HIS A 342 -4.02 -7.53 -17.65
CA HIS A 342 -3.36 -7.73 -16.35
C HIS A 342 -1.86 -7.42 -16.38
N LEU A 343 -1.10 -8.01 -17.31
CA LEU A 343 0.34 -7.77 -17.47
C LEU A 343 0.64 -6.30 -17.81
N GLN A 344 -0.25 -5.62 -18.54
CA GLN A 344 -0.14 -4.18 -18.80
C GLN A 344 -0.32 -3.36 -17.51
N ALA A 345 -1.26 -3.73 -16.64
CA ALA A 345 -1.46 -3.09 -15.34
C ALA A 345 -0.27 -3.34 -14.39
N GLU A 346 0.25 -4.57 -14.30
CA GLU A 346 1.45 -4.89 -13.51
C GLU A 346 2.67 -4.10 -13.99
N ARG A 347 2.93 -4.09 -15.31
CA ARG A 347 4.01 -3.30 -15.92
C ARG A 347 3.89 -1.80 -15.61
N LEU A 348 2.67 -1.27 -15.57
CA LEU A 348 2.41 0.12 -15.23
C LEU A 348 2.69 0.40 -13.74
N GLU A 349 2.34 -0.51 -12.82
CA GLU A 349 2.62 -0.32 -11.39
C GLU A 349 4.12 -0.48 -11.06
N LEU A 350 4.80 -1.46 -11.67
CA LEU A 350 6.26 -1.61 -11.60
C LEU A 350 6.97 -0.36 -12.11
N LYS A 351 6.49 0.25 -13.20
CA LYS A 351 7.01 1.53 -13.70
C LYS A 351 6.84 2.65 -12.67
N LYS A 352 5.65 2.82 -12.08
CA LYS A 352 5.42 3.82 -11.00
C LYS A 352 6.35 3.57 -9.80
N GLN A 353 6.62 2.31 -9.45
CA GLN A 353 7.52 1.97 -8.35
C GLN A 353 8.97 2.35 -8.66
N ALA A 354 9.45 2.07 -9.89
CA ALA A 354 10.77 2.50 -10.35
C ALA A 354 10.89 4.04 -10.38
N GLU A 355 9.85 4.75 -10.82
CA GLU A 355 9.81 6.23 -10.81
C GLU A 355 9.88 6.80 -9.38
N LYS A 356 9.14 6.23 -8.42
CA LYS A 356 9.24 6.59 -6.99
C LYS A 356 10.65 6.37 -6.44
N GLN A 357 11.25 5.20 -6.70
CA GLN A 357 12.61 4.88 -6.27
C GLN A 357 13.68 5.77 -6.92
N HIS A 358 13.49 6.16 -8.19
CA HIS A 358 14.36 7.10 -8.87
C HIS A 358 14.27 8.51 -8.26
N GLU A 359 13.05 9.00 -7.98
CA GLU A 359 12.86 10.25 -7.24
C GLU A 359 13.53 10.23 -5.86
N GLU A 360 13.38 9.15 -5.09
CA GLU A 360 14.01 8.99 -3.77
C GLU A 360 15.54 8.98 -3.87
N SER A 361 16.08 8.26 -4.84
CA SER A 361 17.52 8.23 -5.15
C SER A 361 18.04 9.64 -5.48
N LEU A 362 17.30 10.40 -6.30
CA LEU A 362 17.66 11.76 -6.69
C LEU A 362 17.50 12.78 -5.53
N LYS A 363 16.52 12.58 -4.63
CA LYS A 363 16.38 13.32 -3.36
C LYS A 363 17.56 13.04 -2.43
N MET A 364 18.05 11.80 -2.37
CA MET A 364 19.24 11.43 -1.58
C MET A 364 20.54 11.95 -2.20
N GLN A 365 20.70 11.89 -3.53
CA GLN A 365 21.84 12.47 -4.24
C GLN A 365 21.95 13.98 -3.97
N LYS A 366 20.84 14.72 -4.03
CA LYS A 366 20.79 16.15 -3.67
C LYS A 366 21.25 16.41 -2.23
N LYS A 367 20.78 15.62 -1.26
CA LYS A 367 21.24 15.72 0.15
C LYS A 367 22.74 15.47 0.29
N ILE A 368 23.29 14.51 -0.46
CA ILE A 368 24.72 14.21 -0.47
C ILE A 368 25.51 15.39 -1.04
N SER A 369 25.09 15.96 -2.19
CA SER A 369 25.74 17.14 -2.78
C SER A 369 25.79 18.32 -1.82
N SER A 370 24.66 18.71 -1.22
CA SER A 370 24.63 19.82 -0.26
C SER A 370 25.42 19.53 1.04
N SER A 371 25.55 18.25 1.43
CA SER A 371 26.43 17.85 2.53
C SER A 371 27.91 17.97 2.16
N LEU A 372 28.30 17.65 0.92
CA LEU A 372 29.66 17.82 0.41
C LEU A 372 30.03 19.31 0.26
N GLU A 373 29.10 20.15 -0.19
CA GLU A 373 29.22 21.61 -0.21
C GLU A 373 29.47 22.15 1.21
N LEU A 374 28.66 21.74 2.19
CA LEU A 374 28.85 22.13 3.59
C LEU A 374 30.19 21.65 4.16
N LEU A 375 30.60 20.41 3.88
CA LEU A 375 31.91 19.89 4.29
C LEU A 375 33.08 20.64 3.64
N SER A 376 32.94 21.07 2.38
CA SER A 376 33.92 21.93 1.70
C SER A 376 34.03 23.29 2.40
N ASN A 377 32.90 23.93 2.70
CA ASN A 377 32.85 25.20 3.42
C ASN A 377 33.44 25.11 4.84
N ILE A 378 33.25 23.97 5.53
CA ILE A 378 33.85 23.70 6.84
C ILE A 378 35.38 23.49 6.71
N LYS A 379 35.83 22.71 5.72
CA LYS A 379 37.25 22.47 5.43
C LYS A 379 37.98 23.78 5.11
N GLU A 380 37.37 24.67 4.33
CA GLU A 380 37.94 25.97 4.00
C GLU A 380 38.08 26.85 5.25
N LYS A 381 37.01 27.00 6.06
CA LYS A 381 37.02 27.75 7.32
C LYS A 381 38.06 27.20 8.31
N LEU A 382 38.22 25.87 8.38
CA LEU A 382 39.26 25.22 9.19
C LEU A 382 40.66 25.58 8.69
N SER A 383 40.88 25.58 7.37
CA SER A 383 42.15 26.00 6.75
C SER A 383 42.48 27.47 7.05
N TRP A 384 41.50 28.38 6.93
CA TRP A 384 41.67 29.79 7.30
C TRP A 384 42.02 29.96 8.78
N SER A 385 41.31 29.26 9.67
CA SER A 385 41.57 29.30 11.12
C SER A 385 42.96 28.72 11.46
N GLN A 386 43.38 27.64 10.80
CA GLN A 386 44.70 27.06 10.98
C GLN A 386 45.82 28.02 10.53
N MET A 387 45.63 28.72 9.42
CA MET A 387 46.56 29.76 8.94
C MET A 387 46.62 30.96 9.90
N GLU A 388 45.48 31.43 10.44
CA GLU A 388 45.51 32.48 11.46
C GLU A 388 46.23 32.02 12.72
N VAL A 389 45.92 30.83 13.25
CA VAL A 389 46.58 30.26 14.44
C VAL A 389 48.10 30.15 14.23
N GLN A 390 48.54 29.80 13.02
CA GLN A 390 49.97 29.77 12.69
C GLN A 390 50.60 31.17 12.71
N ALA A 391 49.97 32.16 12.07
CA ALA A 391 50.43 33.55 12.12
C ALA A 391 50.46 34.13 13.55
N LYS A 392 49.50 33.78 14.42
CA LYS A 392 49.53 34.18 15.85
C LYS A 392 50.68 33.50 16.62
N ARG A 393 51.04 32.25 16.30
CA ARG A 393 52.20 31.57 16.91
C ARG A 393 53.51 32.22 16.50
N GLU A 394 53.62 32.65 15.24
CA GLU A 394 54.79 33.37 14.73
C GLU A 394 54.92 34.74 15.42
N GLN A 395 53.83 35.51 15.52
CA GLN A 395 53.77 36.76 16.30
C GLN A 395 54.14 36.55 17.79
N LEU A 396 53.68 35.46 18.41
CA LEU A 396 54.05 35.11 19.79
C LEU A 396 55.55 34.81 19.90
N ALA A 397 56.12 34.01 19.00
CA ALA A 397 57.54 33.67 18.99
C ALA A 397 58.44 34.90 18.77
N GLU A 398 58.03 35.85 17.92
CA GLU A 398 58.70 37.15 17.77
C GLU A 398 58.68 37.93 19.09
N VAL A 399 57.51 38.07 19.73
CA VAL A 399 57.36 38.77 21.00
C VAL A 399 58.22 38.13 22.08
N GLU A 400 58.19 36.80 22.22
CA GLU A 400 59.03 36.04 23.16
C GLU A 400 60.52 36.26 22.89
N ALA A 401 60.95 36.27 21.62
CA ALA A 401 62.32 36.58 21.25
C ALA A 401 62.70 38.04 21.60
N THR A 402 61.79 39.02 21.48
CA THR A 402 62.06 40.39 21.97
C THR A 402 62.14 40.45 23.50
N VAL A 403 61.33 39.66 24.21
CA VAL A 403 61.33 39.58 25.67
C VAL A 403 62.61 38.91 26.18
N ALA A 404 63.10 37.86 25.52
CA ALA A 404 64.39 37.25 25.79
C ALA A 404 65.54 38.26 25.62
N LYS A 405 65.61 38.95 24.47
CA LYS A 405 66.61 40.01 24.21
C LYS A 405 66.57 41.13 25.28
N LYS A 406 65.38 41.52 25.75
CA LYS A 406 65.20 42.49 26.85
C LYS A 406 65.64 41.94 28.21
N ARG A 407 65.37 40.66 28.52
CA ARG A 407 65.85 39.98 29.74
C ARG A 407 67.38 39.90 29.78
N ASP A 408 68.03 39.59 28.65
CA ASP A 408 69.49 39.55 28.52
C ASP A 408 70.11 40.94 28.71
N LEU A 409 69.58 41.96 28.03
CA LEU A 409 70.03 43.35 28.17
C LEU A 409 69.90 43.86 29.61
N LEU A 410 68.77 43.56 30.28
CA LEU A 410 68.58 43.88 31.69
C LEU A 410 69.60 43.15 32.58
N SER A 411 69.93 41.90 32.26
CA SER A 411 70.88 41.10 33.04
C SER A 411 72.31 41.60 32.88
N ARG A 412 72.74 41.92 31.65
CA ARG A 412 74.02 42.60 31.36
C ARG A 412 74.11 43.96 32.05
N THR A 413 73.03 44.76 32.02
CA THR A 413 72.96 46.07 32.70
C THR A 413 73.07 45.93 34.23
N LYS A 414 72.38 44.94 34.82
CA LYS A 414 72.53 44.60 36.26
C LYS A 414 73.96 44.17 36.61
N GLN A 415 74.61 43.38 35.76
CA GLN A 415 76.00 42.97 35.94
C GLN A 415 76.97 44.16 35.86
N ALA A 416 76.82 45.03 34.86
CA ALA A 416 77.64 46.24 34.69
C ALA A 416 77.49 47.23 35.86
N ARG A 417 76.25 47.44 36.34
CA ARG A 417 75.98 48.17 37.58
C ARG A 417 76.72 47.52 38.76
N ASN A 418 76.64 46.19 38.91
CA ASN A 418 77.28 45.48 40.02
C ASN A 418 78.82 45.54 39.94
N SER A 419 79.44 45.57 38.75
CA SER A 419 80.88 45.81 38.63
C SER A 419 81.23 47.23 39.01
N LEU A 420 80.53 48.25 38.49
CA LEU A 420 80.75 49.64 38.85
C LEU A 420 80.57 49.88 40.37
N GLN A 421 79.63 49.19 41.02
CA GLN A 421 79.48 49.22 42.49
C GLN A 421 80.69 48.60 43.21
N ARG A 422 81.16 47.42 42.78
CA ARG A 422 82.37 46.78 43.34
C ARG A 422 83.63 47.61 43.13
N ASP A 423 83.79 48.21 41.96
CA ASP A 423 84.99 48.97 41.64
C ASP A 423 84.94 50.38 42.27
N ASN A 424 83.76 50.96 42.48
CA ASN A 424 83.57 52.13 43.35
C ASN A 424 83.90 51.83 44.82
N LEU A 425 83.56 50.64 45.32
CA LEU A 425 83.96 50.18 46.67
C LEU A 425 85.50 50.06 46.76
N ARG A 426 86.12 49.35 45.82
CA ARG A 426 87.59 49.21 45.72
C ARG A 426 88.33 50.54 45.59
N LEU A 427 87.75 51.53 44.91
CA LEU A 427 88.32 52.87 44.83
C LEU A 427 88.18 53.63 46.15
N LYS A 428 87.10 53.45 46.91
CA LYS A 428 86.96 53.98 48.28
C LYS A 428 87.98 53.34 49.24
N GLU A 429 88.13 52.02 49.18
CA GLU A 429 89.14 51.26 49.95
C GLU A 429 90.56 51.77 49.64
N ARG A 430 90.96 51.77 48.36
CA ARG A 430 92.29 52.21 47.90
C ARG A 430 92.58 53.69 48.17
N ARG A 431 91.56 54.54 48.27
CA ARG A 431 91.73 55.97 48.58
C ARG A 431 92.17 56.20 50.03
N GLY A 432 91.88 55.28 50.95
CA GLY A 432 92.37 55.35 52.34
C GLY A 432 92.19 56.73 52.98
N LEU A 433 93.27 57.25 53.58
CA LEU A 433 93.27 58.57 54.25
C LEU A 433 92.98 59.75 53.30
N LEU A 434 93.29 59.64 52.00
CA LEU A 434 92.92 60.67 51.00
C LEU A 434 91.39 60.82 50.85
N GLY A 435 90.61 59.88 51.42
CA GLY A 435 89.16 59.93 51.54
C GLY A 435 88.67 60.79 52.70
N ASN A 436 89.43 60.87 53.80
CA ASN A 436 89.03 61.50 55.05
C ASN A 436 89.98 62.65 55.39
N ARG A 437 89.55 63.88 55.10
CA ARG A 437 90.33 65.11 55.33
C ARG A 437 90.75 65.32 56.78
N VAL A 438 90.01 64.77 57.76
CA VAL A 438 90.34 64.92 59.18
C VAL A 438 91.59 64.11 59.51
N LEU A 439 91.56 62.78 59.31
CA LEU A 439 92.72 61.94 59.58
C LEU A 439 93.93 62.27 58.69
N LEU A 440 93.73 62.81 57.49
CA LEU A 440 94.83 63.29 56.67
C LEU A 440 95.52 64.51 57.31
N ARG A 441 94.75 65.45 57.88
CA ARG A 441 95.29 66.60 58.61
C ARG A 441 95.96 66.17 59.92
N ASP A 442 95.35 65.25 60.67
CA ASP A 442 95.95 64.68 61.88
C ASP A 442 97.30 63.99 61.56
N PHE A 443 97.43 63.36 60.38
CA PHE A 443 98.69 62.78 59.91
C PHE A 443 99.72 63.85 59.51
N GLU A 444 99.31 64.90 58.79
CA GLU A 444 100.18 66.06 58.50
C GLU A 444 100.73 66.68 59.80
N ASP A 445 99.83 67.00 60.76
CA ASP A 445 100.20 67.63 62.04
C ASP A 445 101.09 66.72 62.92
N THR A 446 101.00 65.39 62.80
CA THR A 446 101.86 64.45 63.54
C THR A 446 103.22 64.22 62.87
N VAL A 447 103.32 64.32 61.54
CA VAL A 447 104.62 64.34 60.84
C VAL A 447 105.37 65.64 61.16
N ASP A 448 104.69 66.80 61.06
CA ASP A 448 105.26 68.11 61.43
C ASP A 448 105.81 68.12 62.88
N ALA A 449 105.12 67.43 63.80
CA ALA A 449 105.58 67.27 65.19
C ALA A 449 106.75 66.30 65.34
N SER A 450 106.83 65.25 64.51
CA SER A 450 107.94 64.28 64.48
C SER A 450 109.23 64.92 63.96
N ASP A 451 109.15 65.71 62.89
CA ASP A 451 110.33 66.36 62.30
C ASP A 451 110.93 67.40 63.26
N GLN A 452 110.08 68.16 63.97
CA GLN A 452 110.51 69.03 65.08
C GLN A 452 111.20 68.27 66.22
N LEU A 453 110.79 67.02 66.50
CA LEU A 453 111.44 66.15 67.48
C LEU A 453 112.79 65.62 66.96
N GLN A 454 112.89 65.26 65.68
CA GLN A 454 114.14 64.81 65.07
C GLN A 454 115.16 65.95 64.95
N GLU A 455 114.74 67.16 64.55
CA GLU A 455 115.62 68.34 64.50
C GLU A 455 116.23 68.65 65.88
N ARG A 456 115.43 68.54 66.95
CA ARG A 456 115.93 68.67 68.34
C ARG A 456 116.93 67.56 68.70
N LEU A 457 116.71 66.35 68.23
CA LEU A 457 117.59 65.19 68.46
C LEU A 457 118.94 65.36 67.71
N GLU A 458 118.91 65.87 66.49
CA GLU A 458 120.12 66.19 65.70
C GLU A 458 120.89 67.38 66.30
N ASN A 459 120.19 68.44 66.75
CA ASN A 459 120.79 69.52 67.53
C ASN A 459 121.46 69.00 68.84
N LEU A 460 120.86 68.04 69.53
CA LEU A 460 121.45 67.40 70.71
C LEU A 460 122.66 66.53 70.36
N LYS A 461 122.63 65.77 69.26
CA LYS A 461 123.80 65.03 68.75
C LYS A 461 124.95 65.96 68.37
N GLY A 462 124.66 67.10 67.73
CA GLY A 462 125.63 68.14 67.41
C GLY A 462 126.33 68.66 68.65
N ARG A 463 125.55 69.06 69.67
CA ARG A 463 126.07 69.47 70.99
C ARG A 463 126.87 68.36 71.68
N GLN A 464 126.45 67.10 71.56
CA GLN A 464 127.20 65.97 72.13
C GLN A 464 128.56 65.78 71.43
N ALA A 465 128.61 65.89 70.09
CA ALA A 465 129.85 65.83 69.32
C ALA A 465 130.78 67.01 69.66
N GLU A 466 130.22 68.20 69.84
CA GLU A 466 130.94 69.42 70.26
C GLU A 466 131.51 69.29 71.68
N ILE A 467 130.75 68.70 72.62
CA ILE A 467 131.23 68.35 73.96
C ILE A 467 132.35 67.30 73.90
N VAL A 468 132.22 66.25 73.09
CA VAL A 468 133.29 65.24 72.90
C VAL A 468 134.56 65.87 72.30
N PHE A 469 134.41 66.76 71.31
CA PHE A 469 135.52 67.49 70.69
C PHE A 469 136.22 68.44 71.67
N SER A 470 135.46 69.11 72.55
CA SER A 470 136.05 69.92 73.62
C SER A 470 136.77 69.06 74.67
N CYS A 471 136.17 67.97 75.17
CA CYS A 471 136.84 67.04 76.09
C CYS A 471 138.15 66.47 75.52
N GLY A 472 138.19 66.15 74.23
CA GLY A 472 139.42 65.73 73.54
C GLY A 472 140.53 66.78 73.58
N ARG A 473 140.17 68.07 73.46
CA ARG A 473 141.12 69.19 73.49
C ARG A 473 141.74 69.40 74.88
N TRP A 474 140.96 69.24 75.95
CA TRP A 474 141.44 69.46 77.33
C TRP A 474 142.40 68.37 77.80
N LYS A 475 142.38 67.17 77.19
CA LYS A 475 143.33 66.09 77.52
C LYS A 475 144.74 66.32 76.97
N LYS A 476 144.91 67.17 75.94
CA LYS A 476 146.21 67.40 75.27
C LYS A 476 146.97 68.64 75.78
N ASN A 477 146.28 69.60 76.39
CA ASN A 477 146.89 70.81 76.97
C ASN A 477 147.51 70.58 78.38
N ARG A 478 147.87 69.34 78.74
CA ARG A 478 148.47 69.02 80.06
C ARG A 478 149.88 68.42 79.98
N GLU A 479 150.46 68.33 78.78
CA GLU A 479 151.75 67.69 78.53
C GLU A 479 152.82 68.65 77.95
N THR A 480 152.50 69.93 77.77
CA THR A 480 153.44 70.96 77.26
C THR A 480 153.36 72.27 78.04
N ASN A 481 153.92 72.28 79.25
CA ASN A 481 154.55 73.46 79.85
C ASN A 481 155.46 73.01 81.01
N TYR A 482 156.73 72.84 80.66
CA TYR A 482 157.90 72.89 81.53
C TYR A 482 158.78 74.02 81.01
#